data_AF-A0A1Q7UBY6-F1
#
_entry.id   AF-A0A1Q7UBY6-F1
#
_cell.length_a   1.000
_cell.length_b   1.000
_cell.length_c   1.000
_cell.angle_alpha   90.00
_cell.angle_beta   90.00
_cell.angle_gamma   90.00
#
_symmetry.space_group_name_H-M   'P 1'
#
loop_
_entity.id
_entity.type
_entity.pdbx_description
1 polymer ?
#
loop_
_entity_poly.entity_id
_entity_poly.type
_entity_poly.pdbx_seq_one_letter_code
_entity_poly.pdbx_strand_id
1 'polypeptide(L)'
;MPPRFLVRGALIAPLTSTVSSLLDEARLTTYCDAVVILHRLVIVGLVVALLALAPVAHASPPDQSWIGGLYDNGDFDDVVLLITGDLGAFQQSIVSSLRPVAAAVGLVTPMDSEPRRPSPQSSDLSRAPPLA
;
A
#
# COMPACT_ATOMS: atom_id res chain seq x y z
N MET A 1 -40.41 -22.62 77.62
CA MET A 1 -41.43 -22.33 76.57
C MET A 1 -40.96 -21.08 75.83
N PRO A 2 -40.54 -21.16 74.55
CA PRO A 2 -40.01 -20.02 73.79
C PRO A 2 -41.07 -19.43 72.84
N PRO A 3 -40.81 -18.26 72.23
CA PRO A 3 -41.05 -18.17 70.80
C PRO A 3 -39.82 -17.69 70.02
N ARG A 4 -39.71 -18.31 68.85
CA ARG A 4 -38.65 -18.23 67.85
C ARG A 4 -38.98 -17.08 66.91
N PHE A 5 -38.07 -16.14 66.69
CA PHE A 5 -38.19 -15.19 65.58
C PHE A 5 -37.68 -15.85 64.30
N LEU A 6 -38.59 -15.90 63.34
CA LEU A 6 -38.49 -16.48 62.02
C LEU A 6 -37.36 -15.82 61.20
N VAL A 7 -36.40 -16.62 60.74
CA VAL A 7 -35.45 -16.24 59.69
C VAL A 7 -36.26 -15.95 58.41
N ARG A 8 -36.36 -14.68 58.02
CA ARG A 8 -36.91 -14.25 56.73
C ARG A 8 -35.75 -14.06 55.77
N GLY A 9 -35.32 -15.15 55.14
CA GLY A 9 -34.29 -15.14 54.11
C GLY A 9 -34.47 -16.32 53.16
N ALA A 10 -34.17 -16.09 51.88
CA ALA A 10 -34.11 -17.05 50.77
C ALA A 10 -35.40 -17.28 49.95
N LEU A 11 -35.73 -16.33 49.05
CA LEU A 11 -36.39 -16.67 47.77
C LEU A 11 -36.21 -15.59 46.66
N ILE A 12 -35.07 -14.89 46.58
CA ILE A 12 -34.84 -13.88 45.50
C ILE A 12 -33.52 -14.10 44.75
N ALA A 13 -32.55 -14.81 45.32
CA ALA A 13 -31.23 -15.03 44.72
C ALA A 13 -31.15 -15.93 43.44
N PRO A 14 -31.97 -16.99 43.24
CA PRO A 14 -31.78 -17.87 42.08
C PRO A 14 -32.38 -17.32 40.78
N LEU A 15 -33.32 -16.37 40.87
CA LEU A 15 -33.98 -15.80 39.70
C LEU A 15 -33.09 -14.73 39.03
N THR A 16 -32.32 -13.97 39.82
CA THR A 16 -31.46 -12.91 39.31
C THR A 16 -30.24 -13.45 38.56
N SER A 17 -29.62 -14.54 39.03
CA SER A 17 -28.50 -15.18 38.32
C SER A 17 -28.91 -15.77 36.97
N THR A 18 -30.09 -16.40 36.93
CA THR A 18 -30.65 -16.99 35.71
C THR A 18 -30.99 -15.91 34.68
N VAL A 19 -31.63 -14.81 35.11
CA VAL A 19 -31.96 -13.70 34.22
C VAL A 19 -30.69 -13.01 33.70
N SER A 20 -29.68 -12.79 34.55
CA SER A 20 -28.40 -12.22 34.11
C SER A 20 -27.68 -13.09 33.07
N SER A 21 -27.66 -14.41 33.28
CA SER A 21 -27.06 -15.35 32.32
C SER A 21 -27.81 -15.37 30.99
N LEU A 22 -29.14 -15.36 31.00
CA LEU A 22 -29.94 -15.31 29.77
C LEU A 22 -29.75 -14.01 28.99
N LEU A 23 -29.61 -12.88 29.69
CA LEU A 23 -29.31 -11.60 29.06
C LEU A 23 -27.91 -11.60 28.46
N ASP A 24 -26.92 -12.19 29.12
CA ASP A 24 -25.54 -12.27 28.62
C ASP A 24 -25.45 -13.14 27.35
N GLU A 25 -26.09 -14.31 27.36
CA GLU A 25 -26.19 -15.19 26.18
C GLU A 25 -26.90 -14.51 24.99
N ALA A 26 -28.01 -13.81 25.25
CA ALA A 26 -28.71 -13.07 24.22
C ALA A 26 -27.85 -11.92 23.65
N ARG A 27 -27.07 -11.24 24.51
CA ARG A 27 -26.13 -10.18 24.10
C ARG A 27 -24.99 -10.75 23.27
N LEU A 28 -24.41 -11.88 23.67
CA LEU A 28 -23.33 -12.54 22.94
C LEU A 28 -23.81 -13.01 21.57
N THR A 29 -25.00 -13.60 21.50
CA THR A 29 -25.60 -14.04 20.23
C THR A 29 -25.86 -12.86 19.30
N THR A 30 -26.46 -11.78 19.83
CA THR A 30 -26.71 -10.54 19.06
C THR A 30 -25.40 -9.91 18.57
N TYR A 31 -24.36 -9.93 19.40
CA TYR A 31 -23.04 -9.41 19.04
C TYR A 31 -22.37 -10.25 17.94
N CYS A 32 -22.38 -11.57 18.06
CA CYS A 32 -21.87 -12.49 17.04
C CYS A 32 -22.60 -12.30 15.71
N ASP A 33 -23.93 -12.21 15.73
CA ASP A 33 -24.75 -11.98 14.54
C ASP A 33 -24.41 -10.64 13.89
N ALA A 34 -24.29 -9.57 14.69
CA ALA A 34 -23.92 -8.25 14.20
C ALA A 34 -22.54 -8.25 13.52
N VAL A 35 -21.55 -8.94 14.10
CA VAL A 35 -20.20 -9.05 13.53
C VAL A 35 -20.21 -9.85 12.22
N VAL A 36 -20.96 -10.96 12.16
CA VAL A 36 -21.09 -11.77 10.93
C VAL A 36 -21.81 -10.98 9.83
N ILE A 37 -22.86 -10.25 10.17
CA ILE A 37 -23.59 -9.39 9.22
C ILE A 37 -22.66 -8.29 8.70
N LEU A 38 -21.95 -7.58 9.59
CA LEU A 38 -21.01 -6.54 9.19
C LEU A 38 -19.92 -7.09 8.26
N HIS A 39 -19.35 -8.24 8.59
CA HIS A 39 -18.33 -8.88 7.77
C HIS A 39 -18.85 -9.23 6.38
N ARG A 40 -20.07 -9.79 6.29
CA ARG A 40 -20.73 -10.09 5.01
C ARG A 40 -20.96 -8.82 4.19
N LEU A 41 -21.41 -7.74 4.82
CA LEU A 41 -21.61 -6.45 4.14
C LEU A 41 -20.30 -5.87 3.61
N VAL A 42 -19.21 -5.95 4.37
CA VAL A 42 -17.88 -5.52 3.92
C VAL A 42 -17.41 -6.35 2.73
N ILE A 43 -17.55 -7.68 2.78
CA ILE A 43 -17.17 -8.56 1.66
C ILE A 43 -18.00 -8.22 0.42
N VAL A 44 -19.33 -8.13 0.56
CA VAL A 44 -20.21 -7.80 -0.57
C VAL A 44 -19.87 -6.43 -1.13
N GLY A 45 -19.64 -5.43 -0.28
CA GLY A 45 -19.21 -4.10 -0.69
C GLY A 45 -17.89 -4.11 -1.45
N LEU A 46 -16.90 -4.89 -0.98
CA LEU A 46 -15.61 -5.04 -1.66
C LEU A 46 -15.77 -5.71 -3.03
N VAL A 47 -16.55 -6.79 -3.11
CA VAL A 47 -16.83 -7.48 -4.38
C VAL A 47 -17.51 -6.54 -5.37
N VAL A 48 -18.53 -5.80 -4.93
CA VAL A 48 -19.22 -4.80 -5.75
C VAL A 48 -18.24 -3.72 -6.22
N ALA A 49 -17.39 -3.19 -5.33
CA ALA A 49 -16.41 -2.18 -5.68
C ALA A 49 -15.40 -2.68 -6.73
N LEU A 50 -14.88 -3.90 -6.57
CA LEU A 50 -13.95 -4.51 -7.52
C LEU A 50 -14.60 -4.75 -8.89
N LEU A 51 -15.83 -5.24 -8.92
CA LEU A 51 -16.57 -5.45 -10.16
C LEU A 51 -16.94 -4.11 -10.84
N ALA A 52 -17.19 -3.06 -10.06
CA ALA A 52 -17.53 -1.75 -10.57
C ALA A 52 -16.30 -0.94 -11.03
N LEU A 53 -15.08 -1.32 -10.63
CA LEU A 53 -13.88 -0.51 -10.88
C LEU A 53 -13.62 -0.27 -12.37
N ALA A 54 -13.63 -1.33 -13.18
CA ALA A 54 -13.41 -1.23 -14.63
C ALA A 54 -14.49 -0.42 -15.36
N PRO A 55 -15.81 -0.70 -15.21
CA PRO A 55 -16.83 0.08 -15.90
C PRO A 55 -16.87 1.54 -15.41
N VAL A 56 -16.60 1.82 -14.13
CA VAL A 56 -16.49 3.20 -13.63
C VAL A 56 -15.27 3.90 -14.22
N ALA A 57 -14.13 3.22 -14.33
CA ALA A 57 -12.93 3.77 -14.96
C ALA A 57 -13.15 4.08 -16.45
N HIS A 58 -13.88 3.22 -17.17
CA HIS A 58 -14.19 3.39 -18.59
C HIS A 58 -15.37 4.33 -18.88
N ALA A 59 -16.17 4.69 -17.87
CA ALA A 59 -17.22 5.69 -18.03
C ALA A 59 -16.65 7.09 -18.30
N SER A 60 -15.41 7.32 -17.85
CA SER A 60 -14.59 8.45 -18.30
C SER A 60 -13.84 8.03 -19.56
N PRO A 61 -13.86 8.83 -20.65
CA PRO A 61 -12.97 8.57 -21.77
C PRO A 61 -11.52 8.56 -21.26
N PRO A 62 -10.66 7.62 -21.73
CA PRO A 62 -9.24 7.67 -21.44
C PRO A 62 -8.70 9.06 -21.76
N ASP A 63 -7.82 9.59 -20.92
CA ASP A 63 -7.17 10.87 -21.17
C ASP A 63 -6.54 10.84 -22.57
N GLN A 64 -6.93 11.78 -23.43
CA GLN A 64 -6.45 11.84 -24.81
C GLN A 64 -4.95 12.13 -24.88
N SER A 65 -4.36 12.67 -23.82
CA SER A 65 -2.93 12.91 -23.70
C SER A 65 -2.15 11.71 -23.16
N TRP A 66 -2.81 10.65 -22.71
CA TRP A 66 -2.15 9.48 -22.12
C TRP A 66 -1.40 8.65 -23.17
N ILE A 67 -0.07 8.59 -23.02
CA ILE A 67 0.81 7.77 -23.83
C ILE A 67 1.26 6.59 -22.96
N GLY A 68 0.81 5.38 -23.30
CA GLY A 68 1.18 4.15 -22.59
C GLY A 68 2.70 3.93 -22.61
N GLY A 69 3.26 3.43 -21.52
CA GLY A 69 4.71 3.30 -21.31
C GLY A 69 5.36 4.56 -20.74
N LEU A 70 4.93 5.75 -21.17
CA LEU A 70 5.62 7.00 -20.82
C LEU A 70 5.32 7.50 -19.41
N TYR A 71 4.07 7.33 -18.96
CA TYR A 71 3.57 7.88 -17.69
C TYR A 71 3.38 6.81 -16.60
N ASP A 72 3.31 5.54 -16.98
CA ASP A 72 3.11 4.37 -16.10
C ASP A 72 4.39 3.61 -15.76
N ASN A 73 5.57 4.20 -16.04
CA ASN A 73 6.88 3.56 -15.86
C ASN A 73 7.04 2.27 -16.72
N GLY A 74 6.32 2.19 -17.84
CA GLY A 74 6.42 1.10 -18.81
C GLY A 74 7.40 1.36 -19.96
N ASP A 75 8.22 2.42 -19.90
CA ASP A 75 9.23 2.75 -20.91
C ASP A 75 10.60 2.10 -20.63
N PHE A 76 10.72 1.35 -19.52
CA PHE A 76 11.89 0.58 -19.12
C PHE A 76 13.17 1.42 -18.96
N ASP A 77 13.03 2.72 -18.69
CA ASP A 77 14.17 3.59 -18.41
C ASP A 77 14.92 3.14 -17.15
N ASP A 78 14.23 2.55 -16.18
CA ASP A 78 14.77 1.89 -14.99
C ASP A 78 15.71 0.71 -15.32
N VAL A 79 15.33 -0.14 -16.28
CA VAL A 79 16.17 -1.26 -16.75
C VAL A 79 17.40 -0.74 -17.48
N VAL A 80 17.23 0.26 -18.35
CA VAL A 80 18.36 0.89 -19.05
C VAL A 80 19.31 1.57 -18.07
N LEU A 81 18.77 2.24 -17.06
CA LEU A 81 19.50 2.89 -15.99
C LEU A 81 20.26 1.87 -15.13
N LEU A 82 19.63 0.74 -14.80
CA LEU A 82 20.25 -0.38 -14.10
C LEU A 82 21.43 -0.95 -14.89
N ILE A 83 21.23 -1.28 -16.16
CA ILE A 83 22.28 -1.83 -17.03
C ILE A 83 23.42 -0.83 -17.20
N THR A 84 23.11 0.44 -17.47
CA THR A 84 24.13 1.47 -17.73
C THR A 84 24.86 1.88 -16.44
N GLY A 85 24.20 1.87 -15.29
CA GLY A 85 24.82 2.12 -13.99
C GLY A 85 25.77 1.00 -13.59
N ASP A 86 25.38 -0.25 -13.81
CA ASP A 86 26.20 -1.44 -13.56
C ASP A 86 27.40 -1.51 -14.52
N LEU A 87 27.17 -1.36 -15.83
CA LEU A 87 28.23 -1.25 -16.83
C LEU A 87 29.12 -0.02 -16.62
N GLY A 88 28.59 1.09 -16.09
CA GLY A 88 29.35 2.26 -15.72
C GLY A 88 30.34 1.98 -14.59
N ALA A 89 29.95 1.18 -13.60
CA ALA A 89 30.84 0.71 -12.54
C ALA A 89 31.92 -0.24 -13.07
N PHE A 90 31.58 -1.13 -14.02
CA PHE A 90 32.57 -2.01 -14.65
C PHE A 90 33.50 -1.29 -15.65
N GLN A 91 33.00 -0.33 -16.41
CA GLN A 91 33.77 0.36 -17.45
C GLN A 91 34.81 1.33 -16.86
N GLN A 92 34.58 1.90 -15.68
CA GLN A 92 35.62 2.63 -14.94
C GLN A 92 36.89 1.80 -14.73
N SER A 93 36.77 0.47 -14.59
CA SER A 93 37.92 -0.44 -14.46
C SER A 93 38.64 -0.72 -15.79
N ILE A 94 37.97 -0.60 -16.94
CA ILE A 94 38.53 -1.00 -18.25
C ILE A 94 39.22 0.18 -18.93
N VAL A 95 38.70 1.40 -18.76
CA VAL A 95 39.21 2.62 -19.41
C VAL A 95 40.59 3.05 -18.87
N SER A 96 41.01 2.62 -17.69
CA SER A 96 42.37 2.89 -17.17
C SER A 96 43.51 2.27 -17.99
N SER A 97 43.24 1.43 -19.00
CA SER A 97 44.27 0.73 -19.79
C SER A 97 44.43 1.17 -21.26
N LEU A 98 43.59 2.08 -21.77
CA LEU A 98 43.70 2.54 -23.16
C LEU A 98 44.60 3.78 -23.27
N ARG A 99 45.82 3.54 -23.72
CA ARG A 99 46.85 4.56 -24.02
C ARG A 99 46.31 5.58 -25.05
N PRO A 100 46.35 6.90 -24.79
CA PRO A 100 45.79 7.89 -25.71
C PRO A 100 46.59 7.98 -27.02
N VAL A 101 45.93 7.81 -28.16
CA VAL A 101 46.39 8.34 -29.46
C VAL A 101 45.93 9.79 -29.54
N ALA A 102 46.87 10.71 -29.83
CA ALA A 102 46.61 12.15 -29.81
C ALA A 102 45.60 12.56 -30.89
N ALA A 103 44.38 12.91 -30.47
CA ALA A 103 43.46 13.72 -31.25
C ALA A 103 43.54 15.18 -30.74
N ALA A 104 43.63 16.14 -31.65
CA ALA A 104 43.70 17.56 -31.30
C ALA A 104 42.40 18.00 -30.60
N VAL A 105 42.49 18.34 -29.30
CA VAL A 105 41.36 18.73 -28.45
C VAL A 105 41.25 20.26 -28.41
N GLY A 106 40.09 20.79 -28.80
CA GLY A 106 39.68 22.15 -28.44
C GLY A 106 39.39 22.21 -26.94
N LEU A 107 39.94 23.23 -26.26
CA LEU A 107 39.89 23.37 -24.81
C LEU A 107 38.43 23.51 -24.30
N VAL A 108 37.89 22.43 -23.73
CA VAL A 108 36.73 22.48 -22.84
C VAL A 108 37.28 22.43 -21.42
N THR A 109 36.93 23.43 -20.61
CA THR A 109 37.27 23.47 -19.18
C THR A 109 36.76 22.20 -18.49
N PRO A 110 37.62 21.43 -17.80
CA PRO A 110 37.17 20.28 -17.03
C PRO A 110 36.27 20.75 -15.90
N MET A 111 35.05 20.24 -15.83
CA MET A 111 34.22 20.35 -14.64
C MET A 111 34.76 19.36 -13.61
N ASP A 112 35.11 19.87 -12.42
CA ASP A 112 35.55 19.04 -11.30
C ASP A 112 34.50 17.97 -11.00
N SER A 113 34.87 16.72 -11.29
CA SER A 113 34.05 15.55 -11.02
C SER A 113 34.39 15.05 -9.62
N GLU A 114 33.78 15.68 -8.61
CA GLU A 114 33.70 15.08 -7.28
C GLU A 114 32.98 13.71 -7.38
N PRO A 115 33.41 12.67 -6.65
CA PRO A 115 32.71 11.39 -6.59
C PRO A 115 31.29 11.60 -6.06
N ARG A 116 30.35 11.83 -6.97
CA ARG A 116 28.94 11.98 -6.64
C ARG A 116 28.49 10.64 -6.09
N ARG A 117 28.24 10.57 -4.78
CA ARG A 117 27.49 9.44 -4.20
C ARG A 117 26.25 9.22 -5.06
N PRO A 118 25.90 7.97 -5.41
CA PRO A 118 24.62 7.70 -6.05
C PRO A 118 23.55 8.31 -5.15
N SER A 119 23.01 9.44 -5.58
CA SER A 119 21.77 9.91 -5.02
C SER A 119 20.76 8.81 -5.36
N PRO A 120 19.88 8.37 -4.45
CA PRO A 120 18.80 7.48 -4.84
C PRO A 120 18.11 8.16 -6.01
N GLN A 121 18.31 7.61 -7.20
CA GLN A 121 17.79 8.19 -8.42
C GLN A 121 16.28 8.15 -8.25
N SER A 122 15.69 9.33 -8.20
CA SER A 122 14.25 9.54 -8.08
C SER A 122 13.57 9.08 -9.37
N SER A 123 13.61 7.77 -9.65
CA SER A 123 12.80 7.13 -10.68
C SER A 123 11.33 7.07 -10.28
N ASP A 124 11.01 7.36 -9.02
CA ASP A 124 9.65 7.28 -8.47
C ASP A 124 8.75 8.48 -8.81
N LEU A 125 9.27 9.53 -9.46
CA LEU A 125 8.42 10.61 -9.96
C LEU A 125 7.87 10.20 -11.34
N SER A 126 6.80 9.40 -11.30
CA SER A 126 5.93 9.17 -12.47
C SER A 126 5.72 10.48 -13.22
N ARG A 127 6.05 10.48 -14.51
CA ARG A 127 5.81 11.63 -15.38
C ARG A 127 4.30 11.87 -15.37
N ALA A 128 3.86 13.07 -15.05
CA ALA A 128 2.45 13.42 -15.16
C ALA A 128 2.13 13.76 -16.62
N PRO A 129 0.95 13.36 -17.15
CA PRO A 129 0.49 13.85 -18.44
C PRO A 129 0.38 15.40 -18.42
N PRO A 130 0.57 16.07 -19.58
CA PRO A 130 0.40 17.51 -19.66
C PRO A 130 -1.05 17.89 -19.31
N LEU A 131 -1.22 19.00 -18.60
CA LEU A 131 -2.55 19.56 -18.38
C LEU A 131 -3.16 19.96 -19.72
N ALA A 132 -4.36 19.46 -20.01
CA ALA A 132 -5.16 19.82 -21.19
C ALA A 132 -5.71 21.25 -21.10
#